data_AF-A0A395S9T9-F1
#
_entry.id   AF-A0A395S9T9-F1
#
_cell.length_a   1.000
_cell.length_b   1.000
_cell.length_c   1.000
_cell.angle_alpha   90.00
_cell.angle_beta   90.00
_cell.angle_gamma   90.00
#
_symmetry.space_group_name_H-M   'P 1'
#
loop_
_entity.id
_entity.type
_entity.pdbx_description
1 polymer ?
#
loop_
_entity_poly.entity_id
_entity_poly.type
_entity_poly.pdbx_seq_one_letter_code
_entity_poly.pdbx_strand_id
1 'polypeptide(L)'
;MLPITTCFVAGLQYILHPAKLGTIQETINPDALIPVTLLTTDEIFGDLEGVLNLFDNVDDVFVPDFGSILVEKTGSNSSRVQDARQVYHMDLVKTMEGFSELPSGPYFLHGPNLHQAWRLYNDEFGAFNFGVIPDDSDKPDEYQPLTSSSVQGDSVTVPVPSRLYYPQPSLRKPLSGVRVSIGDAISLKGTHTTFSSRAWKSLYKDPSNATASYAQDLLEKGAIIVGKTKTAQFGTGVEWVDQQAPWSARGDGYHRMQGSSVGAASALVGYEWLDHSVGIDDGRVVTENGVYSLIRPANISSDGVKTISKFDGIRLFSRSLKGLLDHAPSPKIEPKGESFAPKVIVPTDLSSPGETQNTAIDKFVSILQDLLDAKAEYVDIGKTWEESPPVEASEDGMQSYMSQVSCKSPRKTLLTYKAPFRSWCYDYYHNFDEFRDEYQKTFHKEPFVEATPQFFWKRCQSVTEKEHREDTERLEIYRKWFHDQVMNISTNPNADIPILVLPCGDVQVKHRNEPVEYAHHLC
;
A
#
# COMPACT_ATOMS: atom_id res chain seq x y z
N MET A 1 -22.66 -10.25 6.86
CA MET A 1 -22.59 -9.64 5.53
C MET A 1 -23.87 -8.90 5.26
N LEU A 2 -23.76 -7.60 5.00
CA LEU A 2 -24.88 -6.77 4.56
C LEU A 2 -25.19 -7.07 3.08
N PRO A 3 -26.47 -7.04 2.68
CA PRO A 3 -26.85 -7.23 1.29
C PRO A 3 -26.29 -6.11 0.41
N ILE A 4 -25.70 -6.49 -0.71
CA ILE A 4 -25.11 -5.59 -1.70
C ILE A 4 -26.10 -5.39 -2.83
N THR A 5 -26.43 -4.14 -3.14
CA THR A 5 -27.29 -3.78 -4.28
C THR A 5 -26.44 -3.07 -5.32
N THR A 6 -26.40 -3.62 -6.54
CA THR A 6 -25.68 -3.02 -7.67
C THR A 6 -26.66 -2.50 -8.71
N CYS A 7 -26.24 -1.48 -9.46
CA CYS A 7 -27.02 -0.90 -10.54
C CYS A 7 -26.11 -0.32 -11.63
N PHE A 8 -26.72 0.16 -12.71
CA PHE A 8 -26.03 0.85 -13.78
C PHE A 8 -26.56 2.28 -13.93
N VAL A 9 -25.64 3.22 -14.10
CA VAL A 9 -25.93 4.62 -14.44
C VAL A 9 -25.01 4.98 -15.59
N ALA A 10 -25.56 5.47 -16.71
CA ALA A 10 -24.79 5.79 -17.92
C ALA A 10 -23.85 4.66 -18.41
N GLY A 11 -24.22 3.39 -18.20
CA GLY A 11 -23.38 2.23 -18.55
C GLY A 11 -22.24 1.91 -17.58
N LEU A 12 -22.06 2.70 -16.53
CA LEU A 12 -21.10 2.45 -15.45
C LEU A 12 -21.78 1.68 -14.31
N GLN A 13 -21.04 0.78 -13.68
CA GLN A 13 -21.53 -0.04 -12.58
C GLN A 13 -21.35 0.67 -11.24
N TYR A 14 -22.37 0.63 -10.40
CA TYR A 14 -22.36 1.22 -9.06
C TYR A 14 -22.86 0.23 -8.03
N ILE A 15 -22.48 0.49 -6.78
CA ILE A 15 -23.09 -0.09 -5.59
C ILE A 15 -23.74 1.03 -4.77
N LEU A 16 -24.90 0.70 -4.20
CA LEU A 16 -25.53 1.49 -3.16
C LEU A 16 -24.90 1.08 -1.83
N HIS A 17 -24.22 2.02 -1.16
CA HIS A 17 -23.63 1.72 0.14
C HIS A 17 -24.71 1.16 1.09
N PRO A 18 -24.48 0.03 1.80
CA PRO A 18 -25.52 -0.62 2.59
C PRO A 18 -26.11 0.25 3.70
N ALA A 19 -25.33 1.20 4.23
CA ALA A 19 -25.81 2.15 5.22
C ALA A 19 -26.90 3.06 4.65
N LYS A 20 -28.07 3.02 5.27
CA LYS A 20 -29.15 3.97 5.03
C LYS A 20 -28.77 5.30 5.68
N LEU A 21 -28.58 6.32 4.85
CA LEU A 21 -28.25 7.67 5.30
C LEU A 21 -29.45 8.57 5.46
N GLY A 22 -30.64 8.15 5.00
CA GLY A 22 -31.82 8.98 5.17
C GLY A 22 -33.07 8.54 4.44
N THR A 23 -34.12 9.37 4.54
CA THR A 23 -35.40 9.15 3.87
C THR A 23 -35.93 10.47 3.31
N ILE A 24 -36.51 10.44 2.11
CA ILE A 24 -37.21 11.59 1.52
C ILE A 24 -38.69 11.63 1.95
N GLN A 25 -39.34 12.79 1.79
CA GLN A 25 -40.76 12.99 2.10
C GLN A 25 -41.68 12.45 1.00
N GLU A 26 -41.20 12.46 -0.24
CA GLU A 26 -41.97 12.06 -1.40
C GLU A 26 -42.32 10.58 -1.39
N THR A 27 -43.50 10.26 -1.91
CA THR A 27 -43.92 8.87 -2.13
C THR A 27 -43.42 8.41 -3.49
N ILE A 28 -42.38 7.59 -3.47
CA ILE A 28 -41.86 6.91 -4.65
C ILE A 28 -42.07 5.40 -4.54
N ASN A 29 -42.00 4.70 -5.68
CA ASN A 29 -42.14 3.25 -5.70
C ASN A 29 -41.07 2.61 -4.77
N PRO A 30 -41.45 1.74 -3.82
CA PRO A 30 -40.51 1.08 -2.91
C PRO A 30 -39.36 0.35 -3.60
N ASP A 31 -39.60 -0.17 -4.81
CA ASP A 31 -38.60 -0.90 -5.60
C ASP A 31 -37.82 0.00 -6.56
N ALA A 32 -38.07 1.32 -6.56
CA ALA A 32 -37.34 2.25 -7.42
C ALA A 32 -35.90 2.37 -6.96
N LEU A 33 -34.99 2.37 -7.95
CA LEU A 33 -33.59 2.69 -7.77
C LEU A 33 -33.27 3.89 -8.66
N ILE A 34 -33.00 5.04 -8.05
CA ILE A 34 -32.93 6.33 -8.74
C ILE A 34 -31.59 7.01 -8.40
N PRO A 35 -30.73 7.33 -9.39
CA PRO A 35 -29.59 8.20 -9.16
C PRO A 35 -30.08 9.63 -8.91
N VAL A 36 -29.56 10.26 -7.85
CA VAL A 36 -29.93 11.61 -7.44
C VAL A 36 -28.71 12.41 -7.01
N THR A 37 -28.81 13.73 -7.02
CA THR A 37 -27.79 14.60 -6.42
C THR A 37 -28.35 15.24 -5.16
N LEU A 38 -27.69 15.04 -4.03
CA LEU A 38 -28.02 15.72 -2.77
C LEU A 38 -27.36 17.09 -2.76
N LEU A 39 -28.13 18.15 -2.53
CA LEU A 39 -27.68 19.54 -2.56
C LEU A 39 -28.34 20.37 -1.45
N THR A 40 -27.67 21.45 -1.05
CA THR A 40 -28.26 22.51 -0.22
C THR A 40 -29.22 23.39 -1.03
N THR A 41 -30.09 24.11 -0.34
CA THR A 41 -31.02 25.09 -0.95
C THR A 41 -30.27 26.10 -1.84
N ASP A 42 -29.17 26.64 -1.34
CA ASP A 42 -28.39 27.65 -2.08
C ASP A 42 -27.71 27.08 -3.34
N GLU A 43 -27.29 25.82 -3.31
CA GLU A 43 -26.74 25.13 -4.49
C GLU A 43 -27.82 24.85 -5.54
N ILE A 44 -29.05 24.54 -5.12
CA ILE A 44 -30.18 24.27 -6.03
C ILE A 44 -30.67 25.55 -6.70
N PHE A 45 -30.84 26.64 -5.93
CA PHE A 45 -31.44 27.88 -6.43
C PHE A 45 -30.40 28.96 -6.83
N GLY A 46 -29.12 28.65 -6.69
CA GLY A 46 -27.99 29.46 -7.16
C GLY A 46 -27.55 29.08 -8.59
N ASP A 47 -26.24 28.89 -8.79
CA ASP A 47 -25.67 28.43 -10.06
C ASP A 47 -25.62 26.90 -10.12
N LEU A 48 -26.78 26.27 -10.23
CA LEU A 48 -26.92 24.81 -10.24
C LEU A 48 -26.08 24.15 -11.34
N GLU A 49 -26.11 24.69 -12.56
CA GLU A 49 -25.32 24.15 -13.68
C GLU A 49 -23.82 24.27 -13.40
N GLY A 50 -23.37 25.39 -12.83
CA GLY A 50 -21.99 25.54 -12.39
C GLY A 50 -21.58 24.48 -11.35
N VAL A 51 -22.44 24.18 -10.37
CA VAL A 51 -22.20 23.15 -9.35
C VAL A 51 -22.13 21.75 -9.96
N LEU A 52 -23.10 21.36 -10.79
CA LEU A 52 -23.11 20.04 -11.42
C LEU A 52 -21.92 19.85 -12.38
N ASN A 53 -21.56 20.88 -13.14
CA ASN A 53 -20.35 20.86 -13.97
C ASN A 53 -19.08 20.75 -13.12
N LEU A 54 -19.02 21.41 -11.96
CA LEU A 54 -17.90 21.25 -11.04
C LEU A 54 -17.78 19.79 -10.58
N PHE A 55 -18.89 19.17 -10.17
CA PHE A 55 -18.91 17.77 -9.74
C PHE A 55 -18.39 16.83 -10.83
N ASP A 56 -18.87 16.99 -12.07
CA ASP A 56 -18.42 16.19 -13.21
C ASP A 56 -16.92 16.34 -13.52
N ASN A 57 -16.34 17.50 -13.22
CA ASN A 57 -14.91 17.76 -13.46
C ASN A 57 -13.98 17.26 -12.35
N VAL A 58 -14.44 17.21 -11.09
CA VAL A 58 -13.58 16.91 -9.93
C VAL A 58 -13.80 15.54 -9.33
N ASP A 59 -14.88 14.86 -9.71
CA ASP A 59 -15.27 13.56 -9.18
C ASP A 59 -15.39 12.52 -10.29
N ASP A 60 -14.78 11.36 -10.06
CA ASP A 60 -14.76 10.24 -10.99
C ASP A 60 -15.90 9.23 -10.73
N VAL A 61 -16.75 9.51 -9.74
CA VAL A 61 -17.94 8.71 -9.39
C VAL A 61 -19.22 9.38 -9.92
N PHE A 62 -19.34 10.70 -9.76
CA PHE A 62 -20.41 11.50 -10.34
C PHE A 62 -20.40 11.41 -11.87
N VAL A 63 -21.59 11.33 -12.45
CA VAL A 63 -21.82 11.48 -13.89
C VAL A 63 -23.09 12.33 -14.09
N PRO A 64 -23.27 13.00 -15.25
CA PRO A 64 -24.36 13.94 -15.45
C PRO A 64 -25.77 13.38 -15.19
N ASP A 65 -25.98 12.07 -15.38
CA ASP A 65 -27.24 11.37 -15.09
C ASP A 65 -27.69 11.53 -13.63
N PHE A 66 -26.77 11.66 -12.66
CA PHE A 66 -27.11 11.96 -11.25
C PHE A 66 -27.77 13.33 -11.09
N GLY A 67 -27.52 14.26 -12.01
CA GLY A 67 -28.11 15.60 -12.01
C GLY A 67 -29.56 15.65 -12.50
N SER A 68 -30.18 14.52 -12.87
CA SER A 68 -31.56 14.50 -13.39
C SER A 68 -32.61 14.80 -12.31
N ILE A 69 -32.37 14.30 -11.09
CA ILE A 69 -33.24 14.47 -9.92
C ILE A 69 -32.39 14.98 -8.77
N LEU A 70 -32.87 16.03 -8.11
CA LEU A 70 -32.18 16.68 -7.00
C LEU A 70 -32.89 16.34 -5.68
N VAL A 71 -32.14 16.25 -4.59
CA VAL A 71 -32.67 16.11 -3.24
C VAL A 71 -32.16 17.28 -2.41
N GLU A 72 -33.08 18.03 -1.81
CA GLU A 72 -32.77 19.17 -0.95
C GLU A 72 -32.52 18.72 0.50
N LYS A 73 -31.38 19.14 1.08
CA LYS A 73 -30.97 18.83 2.47
C LYS A 73 -31.84 19.48 3.54
N THR A 74 -32.25 20.74 3.34
CA THR A 74 -32.89 21.58 4.37
C THR A 74 -34.24 22.10 3.90
N GLY A 75 -35.31 21.38 4.26
CA GLY A 75 -36.67 21.83 4.03
C GLY A 75 -37.16 22.81 5.10
N SER A 76 -36.83 24.09 4.99
CA SER A 76 -37.58 25.14 5.66
C SER A 76 -38.07 26.18 4.65
N ASN A 77 -39.29 25.96 4.17
CA ASN A 77 -40.21 26.95 3.60
C ASN A 77 -39.56 28.21 3.01
N SER A 78 -39.11 28.17 1.75
CA SER A 78 -39.22 29.36 0.90
C SER A 78 -39.07 29.06 -0.60
N SER A 79 -40.02 29.62 -1.35
CA SER A 79 -39.98 29.98 -2.77
C SER A 79 -39.71 28.87 -3.79
N ARG A 80 -40.81 28.42 -4.41
CA ARG A 80 -40.83 27.80 -5.73
C ARG A 80 -40.19 28.73 -6.77
N VAL A 81 -39.11 28.27 -7.38
CA VAL A 81 -38.69 28.75 -8.70
C VAL A 81 -38.78 27.59 -9.68
N GLN A 82 -39.25 27.90 -10.89
CA GLN A 82 -39.43 26.97 -12.00
C GLN A 82 -38.05 26.55 -12.52
N ASP A 83 -37.57 25.40 -12.06
CA ASP A 83 -36.52 24.68 -12.78
C ASP A 83 -37.13 23.44 -13.46
N ALA A 84 -36.56 23.02 -14.58
CA ALA A 84 -37.07 21.89 -15.38
C ALA A 84 -36.85 20.53 -14.70
N ARG A 85 -36.01 20.48 -13.65
CA ARG A 85 -35.65 19.27 -12.91
C ARG A 85 -36.60 18.97 -11.76
N GLN A 86 -36.74 17.69 -11.45
CA GLN A 86 -37.54 17.24 -10.31
C GLN A 86 -36.71 17.37 -9.02
N VAL A 87 -37.28 18.04 -8.02
CA VAL A 87 -36.64 18.26 -6.71
C VAL A 87 -37.45 17.54 -5.62
N TYR A 88 -36.77 16.68 -4.88
CA TYR A 88 -37.29 15.97 -3.71
C TYR A 88 -36.74 16.57 -2.41
N HIS A 89 -37.37 16.26 -1.28
CA HIS A 89 -37.06 16.90 -0.01
C HIS A 89 -36.80 15.85 1.07
N MET A 90 -35.75 16.05 1.86
CA MET A 90 -35.44 15.15 2.98
C MET A 90 -36.50 15.23 4.10
N ASP A 91 -36.87 14.08 4.67
CA ASP A 91 -37.81 13.99 5.80
C ASP A 91 -37.10 14.25 7.13
N LEU A 92 -37.14 15.51 7.59
CA LEU A 92 -36.56 16.01 8.85
C LEU A 92 -37.10 15.34 10.13
N VAL A 93 -38.20 14.58 10.05
CA VAL A 93 -38.79 13.88 11.21
C VAL A 93 -38.26 12.46 11.34
N LYS A 94 -37.84 11.83 10.24
CA LYS A 94 -37.25 10.48 10.19
C LYS A 94 -35.73 10.49 9.95
N THR A 95 -35.09 11.64 10.03
CA THR A 95 -33.64 11.77 9.95
C THR A 95 -32.97 11.19 11.19
N MET A 96 -31.91 10.40 11.00
CA MET A 96 -30.95 10.10 12.07
C MET A 96 -30.11 11.37 12.35
N GLU A 97 -29.30 11.39 13.41
CA GLU A 97 -28.44 12.54 13.71
C GLU A 97 -27.39 12.77 12.60
N GLY A 98 -27.05 14.03 12.27
CA GLY A 98 -25.97 14.37 11.32
C GLY A 98 -26.38 14.62 9.85
N PHE A 99 -27.67 14.66 9.52
CA PHE A 99 -28.12 14.72 8.12
C PHE A 99 -27.84 16.04 7.40
N SER A 100 -27.97 17.16 8.12
CA SER A 100 -27.56 18.48 7.61
C SER A 100 -26.07 18.56 7.28
N GLU A 101 -25.29 17.61 7.81
CA GLU A 101 -23.85 17.49 7.60
C GLU A 101 -23.51 16.54 6.44
N LEU A 102 -24.52 15.89 5.82
CA LEU A 102 -24.26 15.05 4.65
C LEU A 102 -23.67 15.90 3.52
N PRO A 103 -22.58 15.44 2.89
CA PRO A 103 -21.92 16.17 1.82
C PRO A 103 -22.82 16.28 0.57
N SER A 104 -22.63 17.34 -0.21
CA SER A 104 -23.30 17.47 -1.51
C SER A 104 -22.63 16.52 -2.51
N GLY A 105 -23.39 15.88 -3.39
CA GLY A 105 -22.82 14.94 -4.36
C GLY A 105 -23.79 13.88 -4.87
N PRO A 106 -23.29 12.83 -5.53
CA PRO A 106 -24.12 11.75 -6.09
C PRO A 106 -24.65 10.85 -4.98
N TYR A 107 -25.89 10.40 -5.05
CA TYR A 107 -26.50 9.43 -4.14
C TYR A 107 -27.48 8.54 -4.92
N PHE A 108 -27.97 7.49 -4.27
CA PHE A 108 -29.10 6.72 -4.76
C PHE A 108 -30.28 6.78 -3.80
N LEU A 109 -31.48 6.81 -4.37
CA LEU A 109 -32.69 6.44 -3.67
C LEU A 109 -33.02 4.97 -3.97
N HIS A 110 -33.18 4.17 -2.92
CA HIS A 110 -33.77 2.84 -2.99
C HIS A 110 -35.10 2.84 -2.22
N GLY A 111 -36.20 2.84 -2.96
CA GLY A 111 -37.45 3.39 -2.45
C GLY A 111 -37.17 4.79 -1.89
N PRO A 112 -37.79 5.20 -0.76
CA PRO A 112 -37.56 6.53 -0.22
C PRO A 112 -36.21 6.70 0.49
N ASN A 113 -35.37 5.65 0.57
CA ASN A 113 -34.17 5.65 1.39
C ASN A 113 -32.94 6.14 0.61
N LEU A 114 -32.16 7.03 1.22
CA LEU A 114 -30.95 7.60 0.65
C LEU A 114 -29.71 6.76 1.00
N HIS A 115 -28.86 6.48 0.01
CA HIS A 115 -27.62 5.71 0.13
C HIS A 115 -26.51 6.39 -0.68
N GLN A 116 -25.26 6.31 -0.22
CA GLN A 116 -24.13 6.80 -1.03
C GLN A 116 -24.02 5.99 -2.33
N ALA A 117 -23.65 6.70 -3.40
CA ALA A 117 -23.25 6.11 -4.67
C ALA A 117 -21.76 5.82 -4.66
N TRP A 118 -21.40 4.55 -4.80
CA TRP A 118 -20.01 4.12 -4.94
C TRP A 118 -19.84 3.47 -6.31
N ARG A 119 -18.85 3.90 -7.08
CA ARG A 119 -18.57 3.34 -8.40
C ARG A 119 -17.84 2.01 -8.24
N LEU A 120 -18.19 1.02 -9.05
CA LEU A 120 -17.46 -0.25 -9.15
C LEU A 120 -16.47 -0.17 -10.31
N TYR A 121 -15.18 -0.06 -9.98
CA TYR A 121 -14.11 -0.11 -10.97
C TYR A 121 -13.67 -1.54 -11.22
N ASN A 122 -13.43 -1.89 -12.49
CA ASN A 122 -12.86 -3.19 -12.84
C ASN A 122 -11.38 -3.24 -12.45
N ASP A 123 -10.95 -4.34 -11.83
CA ASP A 123 -9.53 -4.60 -11.57
C ASP A 123 -8.83 -5.18 -12.81
N GLU A 124 -8.70 -4.36 -13.86
CA GLU A 124 -8.09 -4.73 -15.15
C GLU A 124 -6.64 -5.22 -15.02
N PHE A 125 -5.89 -4.69 -14.05
CA PHE A 125 -4.52 -5.12 -13.76
C PHE A 125 -4.46 -6.36 -12.86
N GLY A 126 -5.58 -6.87 -12.37
CA GLY A 126 -5.61 -8.02 -11.45
C GLY A 126 -4.77 -7.80 -10.20
N ALA A 127 -4.72 -6.56 -9.71
CA ALA A 127 -3.88 -6.13 -8.60
C ALA A 127 -4.49 -6.43 -7.22
N PHE A 128 -5.82 -6.50 -7.14
CA PHE A 128 -6.58 -6.70 -5.91
C PHE A 128 -6.89 -8.18 -5.66
N ASN A 129 -6.89 -8.57 -4.38
CA ASN A 129 -7.57 -9.79 -3.96
C ASN A 129 -9.09 -9.57 -3.96
N PHE A 130 -9.51 -8.41 -3.44
CA PHE A 130 -10.90 -7.94 -3.40
C PHE A 130 -10.94 -6.46 -2.99
N GLY A 131 -11.96 -5.76 -3.44
CA GLY A 131 -12.37 -4.48 -2.87
C GLY A 131 -13.04 -4.64 -1.50
N VAL A 132 -13.17 -3.57 -0.73
CA VAL A 132 -13.80 -3.60 0.59
C VAL A 132 -14.82 -2.48 0.77
N ILE A 133 -15.86 -2.74 1.56
CA ILE A 133 -16.88 -1.77 1.94
C ILE A 133 -16.87 -1.69 3.47
N PRO A 134 -16.73 -0.50 4.07
CA PRO A 134 -16.82 -0.36 5.51
C PRO A 134 -18.26 -0.54 6.01
N ASP A 135 -18.39 -0.89 7.27
CA ASP A 135 -19.67 -0.91 7.98
C ASP A 135 -20.27 0.50 8.14
N ASP A 136 -19.42 1.49 8.38
CA ASP A 136 -19.76 2.91 8.50
C ASP A 136 -18.86 3.78 7.61
N SER A 137 -19.45 4.74 6.91
CA SER A 137 -18.74 5.59 5.95
C SER A 137 -17.93 6.74 6.59
N ASP A 138 -18.24 7.15 7.82
CA ASP A 138 -17.50 8.21 8.55
C ASP A 138 -16.47 7.62 9.53
N LYS A 139 -16.85 6.57 10.26
CA LYS A 139 -16.02 5.92 11.28
C LYS A 139 -15.98 4.41 11.10
N PRO A 140 -15.25 3.92 10.07
CA PRO A 140 -15.18 2.49 9.78
C PRO A 140 -14.50 1.73 10.92
N ASP A 141 -15.13 0.67 11.40
CA ASP A 141 -14.54 -0.28 12.36
C ASP A 141 -14.27 -1.63 11.68
N GLU A 142 -15.23 -2.12 10.91
CA GLU A 142 -15.16 -3.41 10.22
C GLU A 142 -15.41 -3.27 8.71
N TYR A 143 -14.79 -4.15 7.93
CA TYR A 143 -14.88 -4.14 6.48
C TYR A 143 -15.42 -5.45 5.94
N GLN A 144 -16.33 -5.35 4.97
CA GLN A 144 -16.84 -6.48 4.20
C GLN A 144 -16.09 -6.57 2.86
N PRO A 145 -15.45 -7.71 2.53
CA PRO A 145 -14.97 -8.00 1.19
C PRO A 145 -16.10 -7.96 0.16
N LEU A 146 -15.88 -7.27 -0.96
CA LEU A 146 -16.83 -7.24 -2.07
C LEU A 146 -16.72 -8.54 -2.88
N THR A 147 -17.86 -9.19 -3.11
CA THR A 147 -17.97 -10.43 -3.89
C THR A 147 -18.46 -10.21 -5.34
N SER A 148 -18.38 -8.96 -5.84
CA SER A 148 -18.82 -8.57 -7.18
C SER A 148 -17.69 -8.68 -8.21
N SER A 149 -18.04 -9.18 -9.39
CA SER A 149 -17.14 -9.26 -10.55
C SER A 149 -17.48 -8.17 -11.57
N SER A 150 -16.56 -7.95 -12.50
CA SER A 150 -16.81 -7.12 -13.69
C SER A 150 -18.00 -7.65 -14.47
N VAL A 151 -18.59 -6.79 -15.32
CA VAL A 151 -19.71 -7.17 -16.20
C VAL A 151 -19.36 -8.37 -17.10
N GLN A 152 -18.09 -8.50 -17.49
CA GLN A 152 -17.60 -9.61 -18.31
C GLN A 152 -17.20 -10.85 -17.47
N GLY A 153 -17.11 -10.71 -16.14
CA GLY A 153 -16.76 -11.78 -15.21
C GLY A 153 -15.28 -12.16 -15.21
N ASP A 154 -14.41 -11.33 -15.79
CA ASP A 154 -12.98 -11.57 -15.99
C ASP A 154 -12.09 -10.91 -14.93
N SER A 155 -12.62 -9.96 -14.15
CA SER A 155 -11.92 -9.31 -13.05
C SER A 155 -12.81 -9.15 -11.82
N VAL A 156 -12.18 -8.96 -10.65
CA VAL A 156 -12.90 -8.43 -9.49
C VAL A 156 -13.26 -6.97 -9.72
N THR A 157 -14.17 -6.44 -8.90
CA THR A 157 -14.46 -5.00 -8.86
C THR A 157 -14.02 -4.39 -7.53
N VAL A 158 -13.64 -3.11 -7.58
CA VAL A 158 -13.26 -2.30 -6.41
C VAL A 158 -14.31 -1.22 -6.21
N PRO A 159 -14.99 -1.18 -5.05
CA PRO A 159 -15.99 -0.16 -4.76
C PRO A 159 -15.28 1.11 -4.27
N VAL A 160 -15.57 2.23 -4.94
CA VAL A 160 -14.88 3.49 -4.72
C VAL A 160 -15.92 4.60 -4.44
N PRO A 161 -15.86 5.27 -3.28
CA PRO A 161 -16.75 6.38 -2.95
C PRO A 161 -16.41 7.65 -3.73
N SER A 162 -17.41 8.51 -3.93
CA SER A 162 -17.22 9.85 -4.50
C SER A 162 -16.25 10.69 -3.65
N ARG A 163 -15.37 11.44 -4.33
CA ARG A 163 -14.46 12.41 -3.69
C ARG A 163 -15.21 13.55 -3.01
N LEU A 164 -16.43 13.84 -3.47
CA LEU A 164 -17.29 14.91 -2.95
C LEU A 164 -17.77 14.65 -1.52
N TYR A 165 -17.68 13.41 -1.04
CA TYR A 165 -18.12 13.07 0.31
C TYR A 165 -17.16 13.52 1.41
N TYR A 166 -15.97 13.97 1.06
CA TYR A 166 -14.92 14.21 2.02
C TYR A 166 -14.54 15.68 2.06
N PRO A 167 -14.35 16.27 3.26
CA PRO A 167 -13.85 17.63 3.37
C PRO A 167 -12.41 17.69 2.86
N GLN A 168 -11.97 18.91 2.52
CA GLN A 168 -10.59 19.16 2.15
C GLN A 168 -9.63 18.74 3.27
N PRO A 169 -8.43 18.23 2.94
CA PRO A 169 -7.41 17.88 3.92
C PRO A 169 -7.16 18.97 4.96
N SER A 170 -6.97 18.55 6.21
CA SER A 170 -6.71 19.44 7.35
C SER A 170 -5.55 18.93 8.19
N LEU A 171 -5.04 19.75 9.12
CA LEU A 171 -3.96 19.34 10.02
C LEU A 171 -4.31 18.09 10.87
N ARG A 172 -5.61 17.87 11.16
CA ARG A 172 -6.07 16.70 11.94
C ARG A 172 -6.35 15.49 11.05
N LYS A 173 -6.90 15.72 9.87
CA LYS A 173 -7.19 14.69 8.86
C LYS A 173 -6.43 15.02 7.57
N PRO A 174 -5.09 14.83 7.52
CA PRO A 174 -4.29 15.18 6.35
C PRO A 174 -4.57 14.29 5.14
N LEU A 175 -5.14 13.11 5.35
CA LEU A 175 -5.51 12.15 4.31
C LEU A 175 -7.01 12.17 3.97
N SER A 176 -7.74 13.21 4.38
CA SER A 176 -9.18 13.33 4.09
C SER A 176 -9.44 13.21 2.58
N GLY A 177 -10.27 12.25 2.18
CA GLY A 177 -10.62 12.03 0.77
C GLY A 177 -9.59 11.21 -0.03
N VAL A 178 -8.47 10.81 0.59
CA VAL A 178 -7.38 10.09 -0.07
C VAL A 178 -7.68 8.60 -0.08
N ARG A 179 -7.81 8.03 -1.28
CA ARG A 179 -8.12 6.61 -1.50
C ARG A 179 -6.85 5.77 -1.45
N VAL A 180 -6.84 4.76 -0.58
CA VAL A 180 -5.68 3.93 -0.28
C VAL A 180 -5.99 2.45 -0.44
N SER A 181 -5.11 1.72 -1.10
CA SER A 181 -5.11 0.25 -1.06
C SER A 181 -4.11 -0.24 -0.03
N ILE A 182 -4.42 -1.33 0.68
CA ILE A 182 -3.49 -1.93 1.64
C ILE A 182 -3.10 -3.36 1.22
N GLY A 183 -1.86 -3.75 1.50
CA GLY A 183 -1.35 -5.07 1.18
C GLY A 183 -2.10 -6.20 1.90
N ASP A 184 -2.15 -7.37 1.26
CA ASP A 184 -2.84 -8.55 1.78
C ASP A 184 -2.37 -9.00 3.18
N ALA A 185 -1.08 -8.80 3.47
CA ALA A 185 -0.45 -9.13 4.76
C ALA A 185 -0.74 -8.12 5.88
N ILE A 186 -1.40 -7.00 5.57
CA ILE A 186 -1.83 -5.99 6.55
C ILE A 186 -3.26 -6.34 6.96
N SER A 187 -3.47 -6.63 8.25
CA SER A 187 -4.78 -7.02 8.77
C SER A 187 -5.76 -5.85 8.71
N LEU A 188 -6.97 -6.14 8.27
CA LEU A 188 -8.10 -5.24 8.26
C LEU A 188 -9.31 -6.02 8.77
N LYS A 189 -9.94 -5.55 9.83
CA LYS A 189 -11.03 -6.24 10.51
C LYS A 189 -12.14 -6.58 9.51
N GLY A 190 -12.65 -7.81 9.57
CA GLY A 190 -13.67 -8.33 8.64
C GLY A 190 -13.11 -8.87 7.31
N THR A 191 -11.81 -8.76 7.06
CA THR A 191 -11.15 -9.28 5.84
C THR A 191 -10.17 -10.42 6.10
N HIS A 192 -9.83 -11.18 5.07
CA HIS A 192 -8.84 -12.25 5.16
C HIS A 192 -7.46 -11.81 4.64
N THR A 193 -6.41 -12.41 5.19
CA THR A 193 -5.07 -12.44 4.57
C THR A 193 -4.93 -13.75 3.80
N THR A 194 -4.53 -13.66 2.54
CA THR A 194 -4.50 -14.83 1.63
C THR A 194 -3.09 -15.37 1.38
N PHE A 195 -2.06 -14.53 1.54
CA PHE A 195 -0.68 -14.78 1.10
C PHE A 195 -0.57 -15.30 -0.34
N SER A 196 -1.54 -14.98 -1.21
CA SER A 196 -1.69 -15.58 -2.54
C SER A 196 -1.56 -17.11 -2.55
N SER A 197 -1.98 -17.77 -1.46
CA SER A 197 -1.85 -19.21 -1.27
C SER A 197 -3.23 -19.84 -1.05
N ARG A 198 -3.54 -20.86 -1.84
CA ARG A 198 -4.76 -21.67 -1.63
C ARG A 198 -4.66 -22.48 -0.34
N ALA A 199 -3.46 -22.96 -0.01
CA ALA A 199 -3.20 -23.69 1.23
C ALA A 199 -3.48 -22.81 2.46
N TRP A 200 -2.95 -21.58 2.46
CA TRP A 200 -3.21 -20.61 3.53
C TRP A 200 -4.70 -20.33 3.71
N LYS A 201 -5.41 -19.98 2.64
CA LYS A 201 -6.87 -19.73 2.66
C LYS A 201 -7.68 -20.94 3.12
N SER A 202 -7.23 -22.16 2.81
CA SER A 202 -7.96 -23.37 3.21
C SER A 202 -7.86 -23.65 4.71
N LEU A 203 -6.75 -23.25 5.34
CA LEU A 203 -6.53 -23.40 6.77
C LEU A 203 -7.17 -22.25 7.57
N TYR A 204 -6.84 -21.00 7.21
CA TYR A 204 -7.31 -19.81 7.89
C TYR A 204 -8.55 -19.24 7.20
N LYS A 205 -9.71 -19.72 7.63
CA LYS A 205 -11.01 -19.37 7.04
C LYS A 205 -11.69 -18.17 7.68
N ASP A 206 -11.33 -17.85 8.91
CA ASP A 206 -11.96 -16.75 9.65
C ASP A 206 -11.37 -15.41 9.20
N PRO A 207 -12.18 -14.35 9.11
CA PRO A 207 -11.67 -13.00 8.86
C PRO A 207 -10.90 -12.48 10.06
N SER A 208 -10.02 -11.51 9.84
CA SER A 208 -9.32 -10.81 10.92
C SER A 208 -10.32 -10.16 11.86
N ASN A 209 -10.10 -10.31 13.17
CA ASN A 209 -10.89 -9.64 14.20
C ASN A 209 -10.34 -8.25 14.57
N ALA A 210 -9.23 -7.84 13.97
CA ALA A 210 -8.56 -6.57 14.24
C ALA A 210 -8.03 -5.93 12.95
N THR A 211 -7.96 -4.61 12.97
CA THR A 211 -7.26 -3.79 11.97
C THR A 211 -5.88 -3.47 12.50
N ALA A 212 -4.85 -3.62 11.66
CA ALA A 212 -3.46 -3.38 12.02
C ALA A 212 -3.26 -1.91 12.46
N SER A 213 -2.34 -1.67 13.40
CA SER A 213 -2.07 -0.32 13.95
C SER A 213 -1.78 0.71 12.88
N TYR A 214 -1.00 0.34 11.85
CA TYR A 214 -0.71 1.24 10.72
C TYR A 214 -1.95 1.55 9.88
N ALA A 215 -2.82 0.56 9.63
CA ALA A 215 -4.07 0.80 8.92
C ALA A 215 -5.02 1.69 9.74
N GLN A 216 -5.04 1.55 11.06
CA GLN A 216 -5.78 2.46 11.94
C GLN A 216 -5.26 3.90 11.87
N ASP A 217 -3.93 4.11 11.90
CA ASP A 217 -3.32 5.45 11.73
C ASP A 217 -3.73 6.12 10.41
N LEU A 218 -3.86 5.34 9.32
CA LEU A 218 -4.37 5.86 8.05
C LEU A 218 -5.84 6.33 8.17
N LEU A 219 -6.69 5.52 8.80
CA LEU A 219 -8.11 5.84 8.99
C LEU A 219 -8.30 7.07 9.89
N GLU A 220 -7.54 7.16 10.98
CA GLU A 220 -7.56 8.32 11.88
C GLU A 220 -7.15 9.62 11.17
N LYS A 221 -6.22 9.53 10.22
CA LYS A 221 -5.82 10.64 9.35
C LYS A 221 -6.82 10.96 8.23
N GLY A 222 -7.90 10.19 8.09
CA GLY A 222 -8.99 10.43 7.14
C GLY A 222 -8.87 9.68 5.80
N ALA A 223 -7.92 8.74 5.67
CA ALA A 223 -7.77 7.94 4.46
C ALA A 223 -8.95 6.97 4.27
N ILE A 224 -9.21 6.61 3.02
CA ILE A 224 -10.29 5.71 2.63
C ILE A 224 -9.69 4.41 2.12
N ILE A 225 -9.86 3.32 2.85
CA ILE A 225 -9.35 2.02 2.42
C ILE A 225 -10.36 1.39 1.45
N VAL A 226 -9.94 1.18 0.21
CA VAL A 226 -10.82 0.69 -0.89
C VAL A 226 -10.64 -0.79 -1.22
N GLY A 227 -9.53 -1.41 -0.81
CA GLY A 227 -9.31 -2.84 -1.07
C GLY A 227 -8.00 -3.41 -0.54
N LYS A 228 -7.90 -4.74 -0.61
CA LYS A 228 -6.70 -5.51 -0.28
C LYS A 228 -5.97 -5.89 -1.57
N THR A 229 -4.70 -5.47 -1.73
CA THR A 229 -3.89 -5.80 -2.91
C THR A 229 -3.06 -7.06 -2.72
N LYS A 230 -2.86 -7.82 -3.80
CA LYS A 230 -2.10 -9.07 -3.81
C LYS A 230 -0.66 -8.88 -3.33
N THR A 231 -0.19 -9.88 -2.60
CA THR A 231 1.23 -10.06 -2.24
C THR A 231 1.78 -11.30 -2.95
N ALA A 232 3.08 -11.38 -3.18
CA ALA A 232 3.75 -12.59 -3.63
C ALA A 232 3.48 -13.77 -2.68
N GLN A 233 3.48 -15.01 -3.19
CA GLN A 233 3.18 -16.16 -2.33
C GLN A 233 4.20 -16.24 -1.18
N PHE A 234 3.72 -16.20 0.06
CA PHE A 234 4.56 -16.13 1.27
C PHE A 234 5.66 -15.05 1.18
N GLY A 235 5.35 -13.92 0.53
CA GLY A 235 6.23 -12.77 0.35
C GLY A 235 7.35 -12.94 -0.69
N THR A 236 7.64 -14.16 -1.15
CA THR A 236 8.79 -14.41 -2.05
C THR A 236 8.47 -15.09 -3.37
N GLY A 237 7.25 -15.62 -3.53
CA GLY A 237 6.78 -16.27 -4.76
C GLY A 237 6.86 -15.38 -5.99
N VAL A 238 7.40 -15.93 -7.07
CA VAL A 238 7.48 -15.24 -8.37
C VAL A 238 6.73 -15.99 -9.47
N GLU A 239 6.24 -17.19 -9.15
CA GLU A 239 5.64 -18.12 -10.08
C GLU A 239 4.15 -17.84 -10.29
N TRP A 240 3.44 -17.35 -9.26
CA TRP A 240 2.01 -17.02 -9.33
C TRP A 240 1.17 -18.22 -9.80
N VAL A 241 1.38 -19.38 -9.16
CA VAL A 241 0.69 -20.65 -9.51
C VAL A 241 -0.74 -20.65 -8.99
N ASP A 242 -0.96 -20.14 -7.78
CA ASP A 242 -2.26 -20.15 -7.12
C ASP A 242 -3.14 -18.94 -7.47
N GLN A 243 -2.57 -17.91 -8.09
CA GLN A 243 -3.20 -16.63 -8.41
C GLN A 243 -2.62 -16.08 -9.71
N GLN A 244 -3.40 -15.37 -10.53
CA GLN A 244 -2.83 -14.65 -11.68
C GLN A 244 -1.95 -13.48 -11.20
N ALA A 245 -0.71 -13.40 -11.72
CA ALA A 245 0.21 -12.31 -11.42
C ALA A 245 -0.36 -10.96 -11.91
N PRO A 246 -0.30 -9.90 -11.07
CA PRO A 246 -0.73 -8.56 -11.47
C PRO A 246 -0.05 -8.08 -12.75
N TRP A 247 -0.81 -7.39 -13.60
CA TRP A 247 -0.32 -6.70 -14.78
C TRP A 247 0.23 -5.33 -14.42
N SER A 248 1.04 -4.75 -15.30
CA SER A 248 1.59 -3.41 -15.10
C SER A 248 1.20 -2.55 -16.28
N ALA A 249 0.75 -1.32 -16.06
CA ALA A 249 0.54 -0.37 -17.16
C ALA A 249 1.85 0.01 -17.87
N ARG A 250 3.01 -0.35 -17.32
CA ARG A 250 4.33 -0.14 -17.95
C ARG A 250 4.70 -1.29 -18.88
N GLY A 251 5.63 -1.01 -19.80
CA GLY A 251 6.12 -2.00 -20.75
C GLY A 251 5.00 -2.54 -21.64
N ASP A 252 4.18 -1.62 -22.17
CA ASP A 252 3.01 -1.92 -23.02
C ASP A 252 1.97 -2.85 -22.39
N GLY A 253 1.86 -2.84 -21.06
CA GLY A 253 0.97 -3.75 -20.33
C GLY A 253 1.66 -5.01 -19.79
N TYR A 254 2.91 -5.28 -20.22
CA TYR A 254 3.58 -6.56 -20.03
C TYR A 254 4.85 -6.49 -19.18
N HIS A 255 5.13 -5.38 -18.51
CA HIS A 255 6.25 -5.33 -17.56
C HIS A 255 6.00 -6.30 -16.39
N ARG A 256 7.00 -7.14 -16.10
CA ARG A 256 7.04 -8.04 -14.95
C ARG A 256 7.45 -7.26 -13.71
N MET A 257 6.48 -7.06 -12.84
CA MET A 257 6.66 -6.48 -11.53
C MET A 257 7.26 -7.52 -10.57
N GLN A 258 8.19 -7.10 -9.70
CA GLN A 258 8.83 -7.95 -8.70
C GLN A 258 8.65 -7.40 -7.27
N GLY A 259 9.06 -8.19 -6.28
CA GLY A 259 8.96 -7.87 -4.86
C GLY A 259 7.75 -8.53 -4.18
N SER A 260 7.59 -8.31 -2.88
CA SER A 260 6.47 -8.86 -2.11
C SER A 260 5.15 -8.13 -2.43
N SER A 261 5.16 -6.80 -2.51
CA SER A 261 3.96 -5.96 -2.67
C SER A 261 3.58 -5.65 -4.12
N VAL A 262 3.59 -6.68 -4.97
CA VAL A 262 3.34 -6.54 -6.42
C VAL A 262 1.98 -5.91 -6.75
N GLY A 263 0.92 -6.32 -6.04
CA GLY A 263 -0.42 -5.79 -6.26
C GLY A 263 -0.51 -4.30 -5.91
N ALA A 264 0.11 -3.86 -4.82
CA ALA A 264 0.12 -2.45 -4.41
C ALA A 264 0.82 -1.57 -5.46
N ALA A 265 1.98 -2.00 -5.94
CA ALA A 265 2.70 -1.27 -6.99
C ALA A 265 1.93 -1.26 -8.33
N SER A 266 1.35 -2.39 -8.73
CA SER A 266 0.54 -2.53 -9.94
C SER A 266 -0.68 -1.62 -9.92
N ALA A 267 -1.43 -1.63 -8.80
CA ALA A 267 -2.61 -0.79 -8.62
C ALA A 267 -2.27 0.70 -8.75
N LEU A 268 -1.20 1.16 -8.09
CA LEU A 268 -0.80 2.56 -8.18
C LEU A 268 -0.24 2.93 -9.55
N VAL A 269 0.47 2.04 -10.23
CA VAL A 269 0.92 2.31 -11.60
C VAL A 269 -0.26 2.45 -12.56
N GLY A 270 -1.33 1.67 -12.37
CA GLY A 270 -2.41 1.54 -13.34
C GLY A 270 -3.67 2.38 -13.09
N TYR A 271 -4.08 2.61 -11.84
CA TYR A 271 -5.41 3.17 -11.54
C TYR A 271 -5.39 4.64 -11.12
N GLU A 272 -5.74 5.54 -12.03
CA GLU A 272 -5.79 6.99 -11.75
C GLU A 272 -6.71 7.37 -10.58
N TRP A 273 -7.80 6.62 -10.36
CA TRP A 273 -8.74 6.84 -9.27
C TRP A 273 -8.18 6.50 -7.88
N LEU A 274 -7.05 5.79 -7.79
CA LEU A 274 -6.37 5.40 -6.55
C LEU A 274 -5.23 6.39 -6.26
N ASP A 275 -5.20 6.96 -5.06
CA ASP A 275 -4.23 8.00 -4.71
C ASP A 275 -2.90 7.42 -4.20
N HIS A 276 -2.98 6.45 -3.28
CA HIS A 276 -1.82 5.78 -2.68
C HIS A 276 -2.03 4.28 -2.52
N SER A 277 -0.91 3.57 -2.36
CA SER A 277 -0.92 2.14 -2.02
C SER A 277 0.06 1.87 -0.91
N VAL A 278 -0.27 0.92 -0.04
CA VAL A 278 0.56 0.48 1.07
C VAL A 278 0.79 -1.01 0.94
N GLY A 279 2.03 -1.45 1.14
CA GLY A 279 2.41 -2.85 1.14
C GLY A 279 3.48 -3.15 2.20
N ILE A 280 3.98 -4.37 2.17
CA ILE A 280 5.14 -4.80 2.93
C ILE A 280 6.39 -4.68 2.06
N ASP A 281 7.46 -4.17 2.65
CA ASP A 281 8.80 -4.34 2.14
C ASP A 281 9.42 -5.58 2.79
N ASP A 282 10.02 -6.45 1.99
CA ASP A 282 10.71 -7.66 2.46
C ASP A 282 12.24 -7.46 2.58
N GLY A 283 12.71 -6.21 2.49
CA GLY A 283 14.10 -5.84 2.65
C GLY A 283 14.99 -6.20 1.44
N ARG A 284 14.41 -6.72 0.35
CA ARG A 284 15.13 -6.97 -0.90
C ARG A 284 15.10 -5.74 -1.78
N VAL A 285 16.19 -5.50 -2.50
CA VAL A 285 16.35 -4.32 -3.38
C VAL A 285 15.18 -4.25 -4.36
N VAL A 286 14.52 -3.11 -4.33
CA VAL A 286 13.22 -2.89 -4.97
C VAL A 286 13.41 -2.66 -6.46
N THR A 287 12.59 -3.32 -7.27
CA THR A 287 12.34 -2.83 -8.63
C THR A 287 11.38 -1.66 -8.51
N GLU A 288 11.89 -0.42 -8.50
CA GLU A 288 11.03 0.74 -8.57
C GLU A 288 10.35 0.75 -9.93
N ASN A 289 9.09 0.34 -9.93
CA ASN A 289 8.22 0.21 -11.10
C ASN A 289 7.77 1.60 -11.61
N GLY A 290 8.68 2.58 -11.58
CA GLY A 290 8.48 3.99 -11.92
C GLY A 290 7.44 4.72 -11.06
N VAL A 291 7.36 4.40 -9.77
CA VAL A 291 6.60 5.16 -8.76
C VAL A 291 7.51 5.45 -7.58
N TYR A 292 7.24 6.54 -6.86
CA TYR A 292 7.98 6.85 -5.65
C TYR A 292 7.51 5.95 -4.51
N SER A 293 8.44 5.55 -3.64
CA SER A 293 8.08 4.80 -2.44
C SER A 293 8.89 5.25 -1.23
N LEU A 294 8.28 5.08 -0.05
CA LEU A 294 8.92 5.33 1.24
C LEU A 294 8.79 4.06 2.08
N ILE A 295 9.90 3.60 2.63
CA ILE A 295 9.94 2.44 3.52
C ILE A 295 10.00 2.95 4.96
N ARG A 296 9.02 2.53 5.77
CA ARG A 296 9.00 2.73 7.22
C ARG A 296 9.43 1.41 7.87
N PRO A 297 10.59 1.35 8.55
CA PRO A 297 11.03 0.15 9.25
C PRO A 297 9.98 -0.32 10.26
N ALA A 298 9.74 -1.64 10.37
CA ALA A 298 8.70 -2.21 11.24
C ALA A 298 9.02 -2.17 12.75
N ASN A 299 10.06 -1.47 13.19
CA ASN A 299 10.33 -1.21 14.62
C ASN A 299 9.25 -0.33 15.31
N ILE A 300 8.15 -0.06 14.63
CA ILE A 300 6.98 0.70 15.08
C ILE A 300 5.80 -0.27 14.99
N SER A 301 5.30 -0.76 16.15
CA SER A 301 4.16 -1.68 16.33
C SER A 301 3.73 -2.40 15.04
N SER A 302 4.32 -3.57 14.78
CA SER A 302 3.92 -4.49 13.70
C SER A 302 2.58 -5.20 14.00
N ASP A 303 1.77 -4.67 14.92
CA ASP A 303 0.56 -5.32 15.38
C ASP A 303 -0.45 -5.43 14.24
N GLY A 304 -0.85 -6.66 13.94
CA GLY A 304 -1.73 -6.97 12.81
C GLY A 304 -1.03 -7.00 11.44
N VAL A 305 0.30 -6.88 11.37
CA VAL A 305 1.06 -7.06 10.12
C VAL A 305 1.73 -8.42 10.11
N LYS A 306 1.46 -9.24 9.10
CA LYS A 306 2.10 -10.55 8.93
C LYS A 306 3.44 -10.39 8.20
N THR A 307 4.52 -10.30 8.96
CA THR A 307 5.90 -10.20 8.42
C THR A 307 6.49 -11.57 8.11
N ILE A 308 7.39 -11.61 7.14
CA ILE A 308 8.20 -12.77 6.77
C ILE A 308 9.60 -12.70 7.38
N SER A 309 10.05 -11.53 7.85
CA SER A 309 11.31 -11.38 8.58
C SER A 309 11.31 -10.16 9.50
N LYS A 310 12.30 -10.04 10.38
CA LYS A 310 12.49 -8.81 11.19
C LYS A 310 13.00 -7.60 10.39
N PHE A 311 13.45 -7.84 9.15
CA PHE A 311 13.90 -6.78 8.24
C PHE A 311 12.75 -6.13 7.48
N ASP A 312 11.54 -6.68 7.62
CA ASP A 312 10.38 -6.18 6.92
C ASP A 312 10.03 -4.76 7.35
N GLY A 313 9.45 -4.02 6.42
CA GLY A 313 8.96 -2.67 6.64
C GLY A 313 7.57 -2.48 6.04
N ILE A 314 6.94 -1.36 6.38
CA ILE A 314 5.77 -0.89 5.64
C ILE A 314 6.28 -0.04 4.48
N ARG A 315 5.90 -0.39 3.25
CA ARG A 315 6.18 0.42 2.07
C ARG A 315 4.94 1.19 1.66
N LEU A 316 5.07 2.50 1.60
CA LEU A 316 4.11 3.38 0.97
C LEU A 316 4.53 3.65 -0.48
N PHE A 317 3.56 3.69 -1.39
CA PHE A 317 3.74 4.06 -2.78
C PHE A 317 2.94 5.32 -3.10
N SER A 318 3.54 6.24 -3.87
CA SER A 318 2.88 7.44 -4.39
C SER A 318 3.40 7.80 -5.79
N ARG A 319 2.55 8.45 -6.60
CA ARG A 319 2.96 9.00 -7.90
C ARG A 319 3.75 10.30 -7.80
N SER A 320 3.83 10.88 -6.60
CA SER A 320 4.61 12.10 -6.36
C SER A 320 5.36 12.01 -5.03
N LEU A 321 6.50 12.70 -4.94
CA LEU A 321 7.24 12.87 -3.69
C LEU A 321 6.38 13.57 -2.62
N LYS A 322 5.57 14.56 -3.01
CA LYS A 322 4.66 15.26 -2.09
C LYS A 322 3.69 14.30 -1.42
N GLY A 323 3.09 13.37 -2.18
CA GLY A 323 2.17 12.39 -1.61
C GLY A 323 2.82 11.40 -0.64
N LEU A 324 4.15 11.23 -0.67
CA LEU A 324 4.84 10.47 0.38
C LEU A 324 4.90 11.22 1.71
N LEU A 325 4.89 12.56 1.69
CA LEU A 325 4.94 13.40 2.88
C LEU A 325 3.64 13.36 3.68
N ASP A 326 2.49 13.16 3.01
CA ASP A 326 1.18 13.09 3.65
C ASP A 326 1.05 11.89 4.62
N HIS A 327 1.94 10.91 4.46
CA HIS A 327 2.04 9.71 5.29
C HIS A 327 3.31 9.65 6.15
N ALA A 328 4.29 10.52 5.90
CA ALA A 328 5.45 10.61 6.74
C ALA A 328 4.99 11.03 8.15
N PRO A 329 5.53 10.44 9.23
CA PRO A 329 5.29 10.98 10.55
C PRO A 329 5.81 12.40 10.51
N SER A 330 4.93 13.41 10.49
CA SER A 330 5.35 14.81 10.53
C SER A 330 6.28 14.95 11.72
N PRO A 331 7.61 15.09 11.52
CA PRO A 331 8.36 15.68 12.59
C PRO A 331 7.72 17.07 12.70
N LYS A 332 7.59 17.58 13.92
CA LYS A 332 7.59 19.03 14.07
C LYS A 332 8.95 19.49 13.56
N ILE A 333 9.15 19.53 12.23
CA ILE A 333 10.19 20.33 11.62
C ILE A 333 9.65 21.73 11.81
N GLU A 334 9.84 22.25 13.03
CA GLU A 334 9.88 23.69 13.19
C GLU A 334 10.89 24.16 12.15
N PRO A 335 10.52 25.06 11.23
CA PRO A 335 11.48 25.69 10.34
C PRO A 335 12.34 26.61 11.21
N LYS A 336 13.26 26.02 11.97
CA LYS A 336 14.33 26.77 12.61
C LYS A 336 15.28 27.12 11.49
N GLY A 337 15.39 28.41 11.21
CA GLY A 337 16.29 28.99 10.22
C GLY A 337 17.77 28.87 10.60
N GLU A 338 18.20 27.68 11.03
CA GLU A 338 19.61 27.32 11.18
C GLU A 338 20.06 26.59 9.91
N SER A 339 21.23 26.96 9.41
CA SER A 339 21.87 26.45 8.20
C SER A 339 22.00 24.92 8.27
N PHE A 340 21.14 24.22 7.53
CA PHE A 340 21.21 22.79 7.31
C PHE A 340 22.27 22.52 6.23
N ALA A 341 23.38 21.84 6.55
CA ALA A 341 24.43 21.47 5.60
C ALA A 341 24.49 19.93 5.44
N PRO A 342 23.49 19.31 4.79
CA PRO A 342 23.42 17.86 4.70
C PRO A 342 24.59 17.30 3.91
N LYS A 343 25.21 16.23 4.42
CA LYS A 343 26.29 15.54 3.73
C LYS A 343 25.72 14.50 2.76
N VAL A 344 26.09 14.56 1.48
CA VAL A 344 25.68 13.55 0.49
C VAL A 344 26.78 12.49 0.39
N ILE A 345 26.44 11.21 0.56
CA ILE A 345 27.38 10.08 0.53
C ILE A 345 27.00 9.14 -0.61
N VAL A 346 27.97 8.78 -1.45
CA VAL A 346 27.80 7.85 -2.58
C VAL A 346 28.76 6.67 -2.42
N PRO A 347 28.28 5.49 -2.02
CA PRO A 347 29.13 4.31 -1.90
C PRO A 347 29.65 3.82 -3.25
N THR A 348 30.95 3.56 -3.36
CA THR A 348 31.58 3.11 -4.62
C THR A 348 31.70 1.59 -4.74
N ASP A 349 31.57 0.86 -3.63
CA ASP A 349 31.86 -0.58 -3.53
C ASP A 349 30.64 -1.43 -3.10
N LEU A 350 29.50 -0.80 -2.82
CA LEU A 350 28.26 -1.51 -2.46
C LEU A 350 27.42 -1.96 -3.67
N SER A 351 27.66 -1.39 -4.85
CA SER A 351 26.93 -1.72 -6.07
C SER A 351 27.82 -1.56 -7.31
N SER A 352 27.46 -2.24 -8.40
CA SER A 352 28.13 -2.11 -9.70
C SER A 352 27.11 -1.75 -10.78
N PRO A 353 26.51 -0.55 -10.71
CA PRO A 353 25.50 -0.08 -11.66
C PRO A 353 26.03 -0.03 -13.10
N GLY A 354 25.13 -0.25 -14.06
CA GLY A 354 25.42 -0.07 -15.48
C GLY A 354 25.62 1.39 -15.87
N GLU A 355 26.09 1.65 -17.08
CA GLU A 355 26.39 3.00 -17.60
C GLU A 355 25.19 3.97 -17.49
N THR A 356 23.98 3.50 -17.83
CA THR A 356 22.75 4.31 -17.73
C THR A 356 22.41 4.67 -16.29
N GLN A 357 22.59 3.74 -15.34
CA GLN A 357 22.36 3.99 -13.92
C GLN A 357 23.40 4.96 -13.36
N ASN A 358 24.67 4.81 -13.72
CA ASN A 358 25.72 5.75 -13.34
C ASN A 358 25.38 7.16 -13.82
N THR A 359 24.97 7.31 -15.08
CA THR A 359 24.54 8.61 -15.63
C THR A 359 23.37 9.21 -14.85
N ALA A 360 22.40 8.39 -14.44
CA ALA A 360 21.26 8.83 -13.65
C ALA A 360 21.67 9.22 -12.21
N ILE A 361 22.54 8.46 -11.57
CA ILE A 361 23.10 8.76 -10.25
C ILE A 361 23.89 10.07 -10.31
N ASP A 362 24.81 10.23 -11.27
CA ASP A 362 25.62 11.44 -11.41
C ASP A 362 24.75 12.68 -11.58
N LYS A 363 23.70 12.57 -12.42
CA LYS A 363 22.73 13.66 -12.60
C LYS A 363 21.95 13.95 -11.32
N PHE A 364 21.50 12.92 -10.61
CA PHE A 364 20.75 13.08 -9.35
C PHE A 364 21.62 13.68 -8.25
N VAL A 365 22.85 13.21 -8.09
CA VAL A 365 23.84 13.72 -7.15
C VAL A 365 24.18 15.17 -7.48
N SER A 366 24.36 15.53 -8.76
CA SER A 366 24.56 16.94 -9.17
C SER A 366 23.40 17.83 -8.72
N ILE A 367 22.16 17.40 -8.95
CA ILE A 367 20.96 18.14 -8.53
C ILE A 367 20.92 18.29 -7.00
N LEU A 368 21.25 17.24 -6.25
CA LEU A 368 21.29 17.29 -4.79
C LEU A 368 22.37 18.24 -4.27
N GLN A 369 23.57 18.22 -4.86
CA GLN A 369 24.64 19.12 -4.48
C GLN A 369 24.24 20.59 -4.69
N ASP A 370 23.63 20.90 -5.84
CA ASP A 370 23.16 22.25 -6.16
C ASP A 370 22.01 22.71 -5.24
N LEU A 371 21.07 21.80 -4.92
CA LEU A 371 19.91 22.10 -4.07
C LEU A 371 20.30 22.33 -2.62
N LEU A 372 21.29 21.58 -2.13
CA LEU A 372 21.67 21.54 -0.72
C LEU A 372 22.91 22.40 -0.40
N ASP A 373 23.54 22.99 -1.42
CA ASP A 373 24.85 23.67 -1.32
C ASP A 373 25.88 22.80 -0.58
N ALA A 374 25.88 21.50 -0.90
CA ALA A 374 26.68 20.48 -0.23
C ALA A 374 27.48 19.67 -1.24
N LYS A 375 28.67 19.21 -0.84
CA LYS A 375 29.50 18.33 -1.68
C LYS A 375 29.16 16.87 -1.43
N ALA A 376 29.08 16.09 -2.51
CA ALA A 376 28.99 14.65 -2.43
C ALA A 376 30.36 14.05 -2.12
N GLU A 377 30.38 13.11 -1.17
CA GLU A 377 31.53 12.31 -0.82
C GLU A 377 31.36 10.90 -1.36
N TYR A 378 32.29 10.49 -2.22
CA TYR A 378 32.35 9.13 -2.71
C TYR A 378 33.16 8.29 -1.73
N VAL A 379 32.54 7.27 -1.15
CA VAL A 379 33.11 6.50 -0.04
C VAL A 379 33.22 5.03 -0.42
N ASP A 380 34.40 4.45 -0.21
CA ASP A 380 34.63 3.02 -0.30
C ASP A 380 34.43 2.41 1.10
N ILE A 381 33.30 1.72 1.31
CA ILE A 381 32.86 1.23 2.60
C ILE A 381 33.80 0.14 3.12
N GLY A 382 34.24 -0.76 2.24
CA GLY A 382 35.23 -1.80 2.56
C GLY A 382 36.55 -1.19 3.03
N LYS A 383 37.03 -0.16 2.35
CA LYS A 383 38.25 0.55 2.76
C LYS A 383 38.07 1.29 4.09
N THR A 384 36.93 1.95 4.30
CA THR A 384 36.61 2.59 5.59
C THR A 384 36.61 1.57 6.72
N TRP A 385 36.13 0.35 6.47
CA TRP A 385 36.17 -0.74 7.46
C TRP A 385 37.61 -1.15 7.80
N GLU A 386 38.49 -1.28 6.79
CA GLU A 386 39.90 -1.62 7.02
C GLU A 386 40.65 -0.54 7.80
N GLU A 387 40.35 0.73 7.52
CA GLU A 387 40.98 1.88 8.20
C GLU A 387 40.46 2.07 9.63
N SER A 388 39.23 1.65 9.93
CA SER A 388 38.60 1.83 11.24
C SER A 388 37.64 0.67 11.57
N PRO A 389 38.15 -0.56 11.76
CA PRO A 389 37.30 -1.72 12.01
C PRO A 389 36.65 -1.65 13.38
N PRO A 390 35.47 -2.25 13.58
CA PRO A 390 34.93 -2.44 14.91
C PRO A 390 35.86 -3.36 15.73
N VAL A 391 35.89 -3.15 17.04
CA VAL A 391 36.79 -3.85 17.97
C VAL A 391 36.57 -5.37 17.90
N GLU A 392 35.33 -5.78 17.67
CA GLU A 392 34.88 -7.16 17.56
C GLU A 392 35.32 -7.84 16.24
N ALA A 393 35.88 -7.11 15.27
CA ALA A 393 36.27 -7.59 13.95
C ALA A 393 37.72 -7.29 13.55
N SER A 394 38.58 -6.93 14.51
CA SER A 394 39.81 -6.16 14.32
C SER A 394 40.87 -6.73 13.34
N GLU A 395 40.71 -7.94 12.81
CA GLU A 395 41.63 -8.56 11.84
C GLU A 395 40.94 -9.00 10.52
N ASP A 396 39.62 -8.84 10.40
CA ASP A 396 38.85 -9.27 9.23
C ASP A 396 38.37 -8.10 8.38
N GLY A 397 38.57 -8.20 7.06
CA GLY A 397 37.90 -7.31 6.12
C GLY A 397 36.38 -7.47 6.18
N MET A 398 35.62 -6.41 5.88
CA MET A 398 34.15 -6.37 6.03
C MET A 398 33.45 -7.60 5.43
N GLN A 399 33.82 -8.00 4.21
CA GLN A 399 33.23 -9.15 3.54
C GLN A 399 33.58 -10.48 4.25
N SER A 400 34.80 -10.60 4.80
CA SER A 400 35.20 -11.75 5.63
C SER A 400 34.34 -11.79 6.89
N TYR A 401 34.29 -10.70 7.65
CA TYR A 401 33.48 -10.60 8.86
C TYR A 401 32.01 -10.96 8.62
N MET A 402 31.43 -10.48 7.51
CA MET A 402 30.07 -10.81 7.10
C MET A 402 29.90 -12.26 6.65
N SER A 403 30.94 -12.88 6.11
CA SER A 403 30.93 -14.26 5.59
C SER A 403 31.53 -15.30 6.54
N GLN A 404 32.00 -14.92 7.74
CA GLN A 404 32.65 -15.80 8.70
C GLN A 404 31.69 -16.79 9.39
N VAL A 405 30.91 -17.53 8.62
CA VAL A 405 30.06 -18.57 9.11
C VAL A 405 30.03 -19.78 8.20
N SER A 406 30.85 -20.75 8.59
CA SER A 406 30.88 -22.08 8.02
C SER A 406 29.63 -22.86 8.45
N CYS A 407 28.63 -22.96 7.57
CA CYS A 407 27.58 -23.97 7.73
C CYS A 407 28.15 -25.36 7.38
N LYS A 408 28.11 -26.31 8.32
CA LYS A 408 28.42 -27.72 8.05
C LYS A 408 27.28 -28.35 7.24
N SER A 409 27.37 -28.30 5.91
CA SER A 409 26.48 -29.08 5.04
C SER A 409 26.81 -30.58 5.13
N PRO A 410 25.80 -31.48 5.11
CA PRO A 410 25.99 -32.93 5.02
C PRO A 410 26.78 -33.39 3.78
N ARG A 411 27.00 -32.51 2.78
CA ARG A 411 27.66 -32.83 1.50
C ARG A 411 29.06 -32.24 1.30
N LYS A 412 29.78 -31.83 2.35
CA LYS A 412 31.20 -31.37 2.26
C LYS A 412 31.48 -30.26 1.21
N THR A 413 30.46 -29.50 0.81
CA THR A 413 30.62 -28.26 0.05
C THR A 413 30.34 -27.11 1.00
N LEU A 414 31.38 -26.35 1.35
CA LEU A 414 31.29 -25.18 2.22
C LEU A 414 30.55 -24.09 1.44
N LEU A 415 29.24 -23.99 1.63
CA LEU A 415 28.47 -22.84 1.15
C LEU A 415 28.49 -21.80 2.26
N THR A 416 29.31 -20.77 2.07
CA THR A 416 29.45 -19.66 3.01
C THR A 416 28.32 -18.68 2.78
N TYR A 417 27.45 -18.50 3.77
CA TYR A 417 26.40 -17.47 3.72
C TYR A 417 26.83 -16.23 4.47
N LYS A 418 26.47 -15.07 3.92
CA LYS A 418 26.65 -13.82 4.64
C LYS A 418 25.61 -13.71 5.76
N ALA A 419 26.00 -13.12 6.89
CA ALA A 419 25.15 -12.92 8.06
C ALA A 419 23.77 -12.28 7.76
N PRO A 420 23.63 -11.27 6.86
CA PRO A 420 22.32 -10.71 6.51
C PRO A 420 21.34 -11.76 5.96
N PHE A 421 21.76 -12.50 4.94
CA PHE A 421 20.93 -13.53 4.30
C PHE A 421 20.57 -14.65 5.28
N ARG A 422 21.53 -15.10 6.08
CA ARG A 422 21.29 -16.20 7.02
C ARG A 422 20.39 -15.79 8.19
N SER A 423 20.52 -14.55 8.68
CA SER A 423 19.60 -13.98 9.67
C SER A 423 18.18 -13.91 9.11
N TRP A 424 18.00 -13.37 7.90
CA TRP A 424 16.72 -13.33 7.20
C TRP A 424 16.15 -14.74 6.97
N CYS A 425 16.99 -15.70 6.57
CA CYS A 425 16.60 -17.08 6.31
C CYS A 425 15.94 -17.73 7.53
N TYR A 426 16.55 -17.56 8.71
CA TYR A 426 16.00 -18.12 9.94
C TYR A 426 14.60 -17.59 10.21
N ASP A 427 14.43 -16.26 10.19
CA ASP A 427 13.12 -15.63 10.42
C ASP A 427 12.11 -16.09 9.35
N TYR A 428 12.53 -16.08 8.08
CA TYR A 428 11.69 -16.50 6.96
C TYR A 428 11.18 -17.92 7.10
N TYR A 429 12.04 -18.86 7.50
CA TYR A 429 11.63 -20.24 7.67
C TYR A 429 10.69 -20.41 8.86
N HIS A 430 11.09 -19.88 10.03
CA HIS A 430 10.39 -20.11 11.29
C HIS A 430 9.09 -19.30 11.44
N ASN A 431 8.92 -18.18 10.72
CA ASN A 431 7.65 -17.44 10.67
C ASN A 431 6.47 -18.26 10.08
N PHE A 432 6.76 -19.38 9.41
CA PHE A 432 5.74 -20.29 8.88
C PHE A 432 5.71 -21.66 9.57
N ASP A 433 6.37 -21.82 10.74
CA ASP A 433 6.32 -23.08 11.52
C ASP A 433 4.88 -23.44 11.88
N GLU A 434 4.16 -22.51 12.53
CA GLU A 434 2.77 -22.70 12.97
C GLU A 434 1.87 -23.08 11.79
N PHE A 435 2.01 -22.37 10.66
CA PHE A 435 1.25 -22.66 9.45
C PHE A 435 1.49 -24.10 8.95
N ARG A 436 2.74 -24.55 8.87
CA ARG A 436 3.06 -25.91 8.39
C ARG A 436 2.53 -26.97 9.34
N ASP A 437 2.73 -26.78 10.65
CA ASP A 437 2.30 -27.73 11.68
C ASP A 437 0.77 -27.86 11.73
N GLU A 438 0.05 -26.73 11.72
CA GLU A 438 -1.41 -26.71 11.71
C GLU A 438 -1.99 -27.28 10.42
N TYR A 439 -1.38 -26.97 9.27
CA TYR A 439 -1.81 -27.50 7.98
C TYR A 439 -1.67 -29.02 7.94
N GLN A 440 -0.51 -29.54 8.35
CA GLN A 440 -0.25 -30.98 8.41
C GLN A 440 -1.20 -31.69 9.39
N LYS A 441 -1.46 -31.07 10.56
CA LYS A 441 -2.40 -31.61 11.55
C LYS A 441 -3.84 -31.65 11.03
N THR A 442 -4.26 -30.63 10.28
CA THR A 442 -5.64 -30.48 9.80
C THR A 442 -5.93 -31.30 8.55
N PHE A 443 -5.00 -31.34 7.60
CA PHE A 443 -5.20 -31.93 6.27
C PHE A 443 -4.40 -33.20 6.02
N HIS A 444 -3.53 -33.62 6.95
CA HIS A 444 -2.67 -34.81 6.84
C HIS A 444 -1.79 -34.84 5.58
N LYS A 445 -1.39 -33.67 5.11
CA LYS A 445 -0.51 -33.47 3.95
C LYS A 445 0.22 -32.13 4.07
N GLU A 446 1.35 -32.02 3.38
CA GLU A 446 2.08 -30.75 3.26
C GLU A 446 1.27 -29.72 2.44
N PRO A 447 1.37 -28.42 2.78
CA PRO A 447 0.78 -27.36 1.98
C PRO A 447 1.46 -27.28 0.60
N PHE A 448 0.71 -26.85 -0.42
CA PHE A 448 1.33 -26.46 -1.68
C PHE A 448 2.10 -25.15 -1.50
N VAL A 449 3.30 -25.11 -2.06
CA VAL A 449 4.24 -23.98 -1.98
C VAL A 449 4.91 -23.84 -3.35
N GLU A 450 4.96 -22.61 -3.85
CA GLU A 450 5.64 -22.26 -5.10
C GLU A 450 7.14 -22.57 -5.05
N ALA A 451 7.76 -22.70 -6.22
CA ALA A 451 9.15 -23.16 -6.32
C ALA A 451 10.13 -22.22 -5.58
N THR A 452 9.93 -20.91 -5.65
CA THR A 452 10.80 -19.91 -5.00
C THR A 452 10.70 -19.94 -3.46
N PRO A 453 9.51 -19.83 -2.83
CA PRO A 453 9.40 -19.99 -1.38
C PRO A 453 9.87 -21.38 -0.91
N GLN A 454 9.61 -22.44 -1.68
CA GLN A 454 10.08 -23.78 -1.35
C GLN A 454 11.62 -23.88 -1.41
N PHE A 455 12.26 -23.21 -2.37
CA PHE A 455 13.72 -23.11 -2.45
C PHE A 455 14.28 -22.45 -1.18
N PHE A 456 13.71 -21.31 -0.77
CA PHE A 456 14.11 -20.63 0.46
C PHE A 456 13.88 -21.52 1.69
N TRP A 457 12.70 -22.13 1.85
CA TRP A 457 12.44 -23.00 3.00
C TRP A 457 13.44 -24.16 3.10
N LYS A 458 13.71 -24.86 1.97
CA LYS A 458 14.71 -25.94 1.93
C LYS A 458 16.11 -25.46 2.29
N ARG A 459 16.46 -24.22 1.97
CA ARG A 459 17.80 -23.69 2.22
C ARG A 459 17.95 -23.13 3.62
N CYS A 460 16.90 -22.49 4.12
CA CYS A 460 16.89 -21.80 5.39
C CYS A 460 16.59 -22.72 6.58
N GLN A 461 15.96 -23.89 6.38
CA GLN A 461 15.65 -24.84 7.46
C GLN A 461 16.86 -25.31 8.28
N SER A 462 18.08 -25.23 7.72
CA SER A 462 19.29 -25.70 8.41
C SER A 462 19.91 -24.64 9.32
N VAL A 463 19.43 -23.40 9.29
CA VAL A 463 19.95 -22.31 10.11
C VAL A 463 19.46 -22.50 11.54
N THR A 464 20.38 -22.56 12.49
CA THR A 464 20.04 -22.75 13.91
C THR A 464 19.75 -21.41 14.60
N GLU A 465 18.99 -21.45 15.69
CA GLU A 465 18.73 -20.27 16.53
C GLU A 465 20.03 -19.63 17.04
N LYS A 466 21.03 -20.46 17.39
CA LYS A 466 22.35 -19.99 17.80
C LYS A 466 23.03 -19.19 16.69
N GLU A 467 23.04 -19.71 15.46
CA GLU A 467 23.60 -19.02 14.30
C GLU A 467 22.85 -17.72 14.01
N HIS A 468 21.52 -17.72 14.11
CA HIS A 468 20.71 -16.51 13.94
C HIS A 468 21.05 -15.44 14.98
N ARG A 469 21.22 -15.82 16.25
CA ARG A 469 21.62 -14.89 17.31
C ARG A 469 23.00 -14.28 17.05
N GLU A 470 23.97 -15.11 16.64
CA GLU A 470 25.32 -14.66 16.27
C GLU A 470 25.29 -13.71 15.06
N ASP A 471 24.49 -14.00 14.04
CA ASP A 471 24.36 -13.11 12.88
C ASP A 471 23.69 -11.79 13.24
N THR A 472 22.67 -11.83 14.10
CA THR A 472 22.00 -10.62 14.57
C THR A 472 22.96 -9.71 15.33
N GLU A 473 23.78 -10.29 16.22
CA GLU A 473 24.81 -9.55 16.95
C GLU A 473 25.83 -8.90 15.99
N ARG A 474 26.30 -9.64 14.99
CA ARG A 474 27.19 -9.09 13.94
C ARG A 474 26.55 -7.96 13.16
N LEU A 475 25.27 -8.07 12.81
CA LEU A 475 24.53 -7.03 12.08
C LEU A 475 24.37 -5.76 12.93
N GLU A 476 24.16 -5.88 14.24
CA GLU A 476 24.12 -4.71 15.13
C GLU A 476 25.49 -4.05 15.28
N ILE A 477 26.58 -4.83 15.36
CA ILE A 477 27.95 -4.30 15.36
C ILE A 477 28.22 -3.53 14.07
N TYR A 478 27.89 -4.11 12.91
CA TYR A 478 28.03 -3.43 11.62
C TYR A 478 27.15 -2.18 11.54
N ARG A 479 25.89 -2.23 11.98
CA ARG A 479 24.99 -1.08 11.97
C ARG A 479 25.57 0.08 12.78
N LYS A 480 26.06 -0.21 14.00
CA LYS A 480 26.69 0.80 14.85
C LYS A 480 27.95 1.37 14.19
N TRP A 481 28.82 0.51 13.68
CA TRP A 481 30.02 0.94 12.96
C TRP A 481 29.68 1.82 11.74
N PHE A 482 28.70 1.42 10.93
CA PHE A 482 28.27 2.16 9.75
C PHE A 482 27.68 3.53 10.12
N HIS A 483 26.90 3.59 11.20
CA HIS A 483 26.37 4.85 11.72
C HIS A 483 27.50 5.79 12.20
N ASP A 484 28.48 5.26 12.90
CA ASP A 484 29.56 6.06 13.51
C ASP A 484 30.61 6.49 12.48
N GLN A 485 31.05 5.58 11.60
CA GLN A 485 32.19 5.79 10.70
C GLN A 485 31.83 6.27 9.31
N VAL A 486 30.67 5.85 8.77
CA VAL A 486 30.25 6.21 7.40
C VAL A 486 29.29 7.38 7.45
N MET A 487 28.17 7.19 8.16
CA MET A 487 27.11 8.19 8.23
C MET A 487 27.48 9.34 9.18
N ASN A 488 28.35 9.09 10.17
CA ASN A 488 28.72 10.05 11.21
C ASN A 488 27.48 10.68 11.88
N ILE A 489 26.48 9.86 12.20
CA ILE A 489 25.22 10.31 12.79
C ILE A 489 25.52 10.76 14.23
N SER A 490 25.63 12.07 14.43
CA SER A 490 25.82 12.64 15.76
C SER A 490 24.55 12.54 16.59
N THR A 491 24.70 12.36 17.90
CA THR A 491 23.61 12.43 18.88
C THR A 491 23.10 13.86 19.11
N ASN A 492 23.76 14.86 18.52
CA ASN A 492 23.31 16.24 18.56
C ASN A 492 22.12 16.44 17.59
N PRO A 493 20.94 16.86 18.07
CA PRO A 493 19.77 17.10 17.21
C PRO A 493 20.00 18.21 16.16
N ASN A 494 21.07 19.00 16.27
CA ASN A 494 21.48 20.04 15.31
C ASN A 494 22.60 19.60 14.36
N ALA A 495 22.97 18.31 14.32
CA ALA A 495 24.00 17.82 13.41
C ALA A 495 23.48 17.55 12.00
N ASP A 496 24.39 17.60 11.02
CA ASP A 496 24.10 17.32 9.62
C ASP A 496 23.51 15.91 9.46
N ILE A 497 22.36 15.82 8.79
CA ILE A 497 21.74 14.53 8.48
C ILE A 497 22.34 14.04 7.16
N PRO A 498 23.14 12.95 7.16
CA PRO A 498 23.72 12.40 5.95
C PRO A 498 22.64 11.79 5.04
N ILE A 499 22.78 11.97 3.74
CA ILE A 499 21.96 11.35 2.69
C ILE A 499 22.83 10.35 1.95
N LEU A 500 22.50 9.06 2.03
CA LEU A 500 23.15 8.01 1.27
C LEU A 500 22.41 7.79 -0.06
N VAL A 501 23.13 7.84 -1.18
CA VAL A 501 22.55 7.60 -2.52
C VAL A 501 23.02 6.24 -3.03
N LEU A 502 22.08 5.38 -3.39
CA LEU A 502 22.32 4.05 -3.97
C LEU A 502 21.47 3.89 -5.25
N PRO A 503 21.94 3.13 -6.25
CA PRO A 503 21.10 2.73 -7.37
C PRO A 503 19.91 1.90 -6.90
N CYS A 504 18.75 2.11 -7.54
CA CYS A 504 17.54 1.35 -7.31
C CYS A 504 16.95 0.87 -8.65
N GLY A 505 16.39 -0.33 -8.67
CA GLY A 505 15.71 -0.91 -9.83
C GLY A 505 16.60 -1.38 -10.97
N ASP A 506 15.95 -1.88 -12.02
CA ASP A 506 16.57 -2.27 -13.29
C ASP A 506 16.37 -1.17 -14.34
N VAL A 507 17.30 -1.06 -15.28
CA VAL A 507 17.22 -0.10 -16.39
C VAL A 507 16.23 -0.56 -17.46
N GLN A 508 16.00 -1.87 -17.57
CA GLN A 508 15.21 -2.45 -18.65
C GLN A 508 13.82 -2.91 -18.19
N VAL A 509 12.85 -2.73 -19.08
CA VAL A 509 11.55 -3.38 -18.98
C VAL A 509 11.76 -4.88 -19.15
N LYS A 510 11.58 -5.63 -18.06
CA LYS A 510 11.49 -7.10 -18.12
C LYS A 510 10.09 -7.48 -18.54
N HIS A 511 9.91 -8.17 -19.66
CA HIS A 511 8.57 -8.59 -20.08
C HIS A 511 8.15 -9.91 -19.43
N ARG A 512 6.85 -10.06 -19.18
CA ARG A 512 6.27 -11.24 -18.51
C ARG A 512 6.49 -12.56 -19.27
N ASN A 513 6.70 -12.52 -20.58
CA ASN A 513 6.95 -13.69 -21.43
C ASN A 513 8.43 -14.09 -21.53
N GLU A 514 9.34 -13.31 -20.96
CA GLU A 514 10.77 -13.68 -20.90
C GLU A 514 10.98 -14.80 -19.87
N PRO A 515 11.94 -15.71 -20.05
CA PRO A 515 12.28 -16.68 -19.01
C PRO A 515 12.58 -15.99 -17.67
N VAL A 516 12.11 -16.56 -16.57
CA VAL A 516 12.59 -16.15 -15.24
C VAL A 516 13.94 -16.82 -15.05
N GLU A 517 15.02 -16.04 -14.98
CA GLU A 517 16.33 -16.57 -14.63
C GLU A 517 16.33 -16.96 -13.13
N TYR A 518 16.01 -18.22 -12.84
CA TYR A 518 15.92 -18.77 -11.47
C TYR A 518 17.28 -18.90 -10.74
N ALA A 519 18.36 -18.43 -11.34
CA ALA A 519 19.71 -18.61 -10.81
C ALA A 519 20.55 -17.40 -11.18
N HIS A 520 20.94 -16.61 -10.17
CA HIS A 520 22.19 -15.84 -10.04
C HIS A 520 22.05 -14.59 -9.17
N HIS A 521 20.83 -14.11 -8.87
CA HIS A 521 20.62 -12.87 -8.12
C HIS A 521 20.03 -13.01 -6.71
N LEU A 522 19.89 -14.24 -6.18
CA LEU A 522 19.29 -14.52 -4.87
C LEU A 522 20.30 -14.89 -3.76
N CYS A 523 21.60 -14.76 -4.02
CA CYS A 523 22.68 -15.04 -3.05
C CYS A 523 23.59 -13.83 -2.86
#